data_AF-A0A518I655-F1
#
_entry.id   AF-A0A518I655-F1
#
_cell.length_a   1.000
_cell.length_b   1.000
_cell.length_c   1.000
_cell.angle_alpha   90.00
_cell.angle_beta   90.00
_cell.angle_gamma   90.00
#
_symmetry.space_group_name_H-M   'P 1'
#
loop_
_entity.id
_entity.type
_entity.pdbx_description
1 polymer ?
#
loop_
_entity_poly.entity_id
_entity_poly.type
_entity_poly.pdbx_seq_one_letter_code
_entity_poly.pdbx_strand_id
1 'polypeptide(L)'
;MLSSPSPLNCQQRTSFGIRHSSFSLSQSDAFRWNFLTRLQQGDQLQFASDQEVNTRRSLKMAKVEAVLFVAETALSTRKIAQLATLANAAEAKEMIDQINHALTATNSAFQIKRVATGYQMMTQPQFSFWLNKLHQRQAALKLSSPAMETLAIVVYRQPITRADIESIRGVQSAEMLKQLMERGLVRIGGKDDSLGRPFLYESTRKFLEIFGLKNLDDLPMGDTLRIRPEQKKQAEKTESETEVEAVTPEDEIALESDSVKEASADTPKETDDTENEDLSAA
;
A
#
# COMPACT_ATOMS: atom_id res chain seq x y z
N MET A 1 -41.08 47.06 -68.92
CA MET A 1 -41.97 47.14 -67.74
C MET A 1 -42.16 45.74 -67.21
N LEU A 2 -41.89 45.54 -65.92
CA LEU A 2 -42.44 44.48 -65.06
C LEU A 2 -41.99 43.05 -65.41
N SER A 3 -41.71 42.15 -64.49
CA SER A 3 -41.53 42.12 -63.05
C SER A 3 -41.26 40.63 -62.80
N SER A 4 -40.38 40.28 -61.87
CA SER A 4 -40.33 38.95 -61.26
C SER A 4 -41.75 38.50 -60.84
N PRO A 5 -42.06 37.19 -60.67
CA PRO A 5 -41.61 36.53 -59.45
C PRO A 5 -41.48 34.98 -59.51
N SER A 6 -40.74 34.46 -58.52
CA SER A 6 -40.90 33.16 -57.81
C SER A 6 -42.40 32.90 -57.42
N PRO A 7 -42.86 31.77 -56.79
CA PRO A 7 -42.10 31.01 -55.78
C PRO A 7 -42.59 29.55 -55.44
N LEU A 8 -42.05 29.02 -54.32
CA LEU A 8 -42.65 28.06 -53.36
C LEU A 8 -42.85 26.59 -53.84
N ASN A 9 -42.72 25.53 -53.03
CA ASN A 9 -42.35 25.32 -51.64
C ASN A 9 -42.48 23.79 -51.41
N CYS A 10 -41.49 23.13 -50.84
CA CYS A 10 -41.78 22.04 -49.92
C CYS A 10 -40.71 22.01 -48.83
N GLN A 11 -41.18 22.37 -47.65
CA GLN A 11 -40.62 22.22 -46.31
C GLN A 11 -40.02 20.81 -46.13
N GLN A 12 -39.01 20.54 -45.29
CA GLN A 12 -38.86 20.86 -43.87
C GLN A 12 -37.33 20.82 -43.56
N ARG A 13 -36.73 21.83 -42.88
CA ARG A 13 -36.51 21.92 -41.42
C ARG A 13 -36.17 20.54 -40.81
N THR A 14 -35.01 20.32 -40.20
CA THR A 14 -34.55 21.06 -39.01
C THR A 14 -33.01 21.12 -38.87
N SER A 15 -32.57 22.34 -38.59
CA SER A 15 -31.28 22.79 -38.07
C SER A 15 -30.85 22.10 -36.77
N PHE A 16 -29.61 21.58 -36.72
CA PHE A 16 -28.91 21.30 -35.46
C PHE A 16 -27.82 22.36 -35.27
N GLY A 17 -28.04 23.23 -34.29
CA GLY A 17 -27.15 24.33 -33.96
C GLY A 17 -25.86 23.84 -33.29
N ILE A 18 -24.73 24.24 -33.84
CA ILE A 18 -23.42 24.14 -33.22
C ILE A 18 -23.35 25.19 -32.13
N ARG A 19 -23.45 24.78 -30.85
CA ARG A 19 -23.06 25.62 -29.72
C ARG A 19 -21.61 25.34 -29.39
N HIS A 20 -20.74 26.29 -29.71
CA HIS A 20 -19.46 26.43 -29.03
C HIS A 20 -19.74 26.84 -27.59
N SER A 21 -19.75 25.89 -26.66
CA SER A 21 -19.68 26.19 -25.24
C SER A 21 -18.22 26.30 -24.85
N SER A 22 -17.76 27.54 -24.69
CA SER A 22 -16.55 27.91 -23.95
C SER A 22 -16.70 27.40 -22.52
N PHE A 23 -16.16 26.21 -22.24
CA PHE A 23 -16.18 25.66 -20.88
C PHE A 23 -14.98 26.23 -20.13
N SER A 24 -15.26 27.14 -19.21
CA SER A 24 -14.33 27.70 -18.25
C SER A 24 -13.65 26.58 -17.46
N LEU A 25 -12.32 26.55 -17.47
CA LEU A 25 -11.53 25.75 -16.52
C LEU A 25 -11.88 26.23 -15.11
N SER A 26 -12.57 25.38 -14.36
CA SER A 26 -12.77 25.56 -12.93
C SER A 26 -11.69 24.78 -12.19
N GLN A 27 -10.95 25.53 -11.39
CA GLN A 27 -9.73 25.21 -10.68
C GLN A 27 -10.01 24.20 -9.56
N SER A 28 -9.98 22.90 -9.89
CA SER A 28 -10.02 21.82 -8.89
C SER A 28 -9.28 20.56 -9.36
N ASP A 29 -8.15 20.73 -10.05
CA ASP A 29 -7.21 19.66 -10.43
C ASP A 29 -5.99 19.61 -9.50
N ALA A 30 -6.22 19.84 -8.21
CA ALA A 30 -5.17 19.96 -7.21
C ALA A 30 -5.20 18.83 -6.18
N PHE A 31 -5.44 17.58 -6.62
CA PHE A 31 -5.05 16.39 -5.85
C PHE A 31 -4.56 15.28 -6.79
N ARG A 32 -3.68 15.71 -7.70
CA ARG A 32 -2.75 14.90 -8.46
C ARG A 32 -1.70 14.35 -7.49
N TRP A 33 -2.06 13.37 -6.68
CA TRP A 33 -1.11 12.70 -5.79
C TRP A 33 -0.04 12.02 -6.64
N ASN A 34 1.21 12.27 -6.25
CA ASN A 34 2.46 11.82 -6.84
C ASN A 34 2.66 10.29 -6.83
N PHE A 35 1.77 9.54 -7.50
CA PHE A 35 2.16 8.35 -8.27
C PHE A 35 2.83 8.75 -9.61
N LEU A 36 2.81 10.06 -9.87
CA LEU A 36 3.35 10.80 -11.00
C LEU A 36 4.83 11.24 -10.85
N THR A 37 5.55 10.89 -9.79
CA THR A 37 6.96 11.30 -9.59
C THR A 37 8.00 10.38 -10.25
N ARG A 38 7.64 9.74 -11.37
CA ARG A 38 8.59 9.33 -12.43
C ARG A 38 7.94 9.25 -13.82
N LEU A 39 6.86 9.99 -14.06
CA LEU A 39 6.22 10.07 -15.39
C LEU A 39 6.28 11.50 -15.96
N GLN A 40 7.33 12.23 -15.63
CA GLN A 40 7.57 13.57 -16.15
C GLN A 40 8.95 13.76 -16.80
N GLN A 41 9.60 12.65 -17.20
CA GLN A 41 10.48 12.71 -18.36
C GLN A 41 9.73 12.04 -19.50
N GLY A 42 9.52 12.79 -20.57
CA GLY A 42 8.79 12.34 -21.74
C GLY A 42 9.48 11.15 -22.37
N ASP A 43 9.12 9.94 -21.97
CA ASP A 43 9.30 8.77 -22.81
C ASP A 43 8.22 8.84 -23.89
N GLN A 44 8.59 9.54 -24.96
CA GLN A 44 8.11 9.22 -26.28
C GLN A 44 8.11 7.69 -26.39
N LEU A 45 6.96 7.08 -26.68
CA LEU A 45 6.84 5.62 -26.88
C LEU A 45 7.76 5.23 -28.05
N GLN A 46 9.04 4.98 -27.74
CA GLN A 46 10.03 4.54 -28.68
C GLN A 46 9.85 3.03 -28.80
N PHE A 47 9.03 2.62 -29.75
CA PHE A 47 9.07 1.26 -30.25
C PHE A 47 10.40 1.10 -30.98
N ALA A 48 11.42 0.63 -30.27
CA ALA A 48 12.70 0.29 -30.90
C ALA A 48 12.42 -0.75 -31.99
N SER A 49 12.74 -0.36 -33.23
CA SER A 49 12.57 -1.16 -34.44
C SER A 49 13.30 -2.50 -34.34
N ASP A 50 12.57 -3.57 -34.69
CA ASP A 50 13.03 -4.90 -35.12
C ASP A 50 14.52 -5.21 -34.91
N GLN A 51 14.89 -5.49 -33.66
CA GLN A 51 16.07 -6.33 -33.40
C GLN A 51 15.61 -7.79 -33.43
N GLU A 52 16.17 -8.59 -34.33
CA GLU A 52 16.01 -10.04 -34.33
C GLU A 52 16.67 -10.63 -33.08
N VAL A 53 15.98 -10.57 -31.94
CA VAL A 53 16.46 -11.18 -30.70
C VAL A 53 16.26 -12.68 -30.82
N ASN A 54 17.35 -13.39 -31.14
CA ASN A 54 17.38 -14.86 -31.16
C ASN A 54 17.31 -15.41 -29.73
N THR A 55 16.10 -15.39 -29.16
CA THR A 55 15.85 -15.85 -27.81
C THR A 55 15.51 -17.33 -27.85
N ARG A 56 16.49 -18.20 -27.60
CA ARG A 56 16.26 -19.65 -27.50
C ARG A 56 15.32 -19.93 -26.32
N ARG A 57 14.02 -20.10 -26.59
CA ARG A 57 13.03 -20.51 -25.58
C ARG A 57 13.10 -22.02 -25.35
N SER A 58 13.31 -22.45 -24.10
CA SER A 58 13.28 -23.86 -23.73
C SER A 58 11.85 -24.35 -23.51
N LEU A 59 11.62 -25.67 -23.62
CA LEU A 59 10.31 -26.27 -23.32
C LEU A 59 9.87 -26.03 -21.87
N LYS A 60 10.83 -26.00 -20.93
CA LYS A 60 10.56 -25.70 -19.51
C LYS A 60 10.02 -24.29 -19.32
N MET A 61 10.59 -23.30 -20.03
CA MET A 61 10.12 -21.92 -20.00
C MET A 61 8.70 -21.81 -20.55
N ALA A 62 8.41 -22.47 -21.68
CA ALA A 62 7.07 -22.48 -22.26
C ALA A 62 6.00 -23.07 -21.32
N LYS A 63 6.34 -24.12 -20.56
CA LYS A 63 5.44 -24.69 -19.54
C LYS A 63 5.13 -23.68 -18.43
N VAL A 64 6.15 -23.00 -17.90
CA VAL A 64 5.97 -21.97 -16.86
C VAL A 64 5.15 -20.79 -17.38
N GLU A 65 5.45 -20.33 -18.58
CA GLU A 65 4.72 -19.24 -19.25
C GLU A 65 3.24 -19.59 -19.42
N ALA A 66 2.93 -20.80 -19.91
CA ALA A 66 1.56 -21.27 -20.06
C ALA A 66 0.80 -21.35 -18.72
N VAL A 67 1.44 -21.85 -17.67
CA VAL A 67 0.85 -21.92 -16.32
C VAL A 67 0.53 -20.52 -15.80
N LEU A 68 1.45 -19.55 -15.95
CA LEU A 68 1.26 -18.19 -15.47
C LEU A 68 0.28 -17.38 -16.33
N PHE A 69 0.18 -17.68 -17.62
CA PHE A 69 -0.77 -17.04 -18.53
C PHE A 69 -2.22 -17.41 -18.22
N VAL A 70 -2.47 -18.69 -17.88
CA VAL A 70 -3.81 -19.18 -17.53
C VAL A 70 -4.20 -18.83 -16.08
N ALA A 71 -3.24 -18.53 -15.22
CA ALA A 71 -3.50 -18.26 -13.81
C ALA A 71 -4.23 -16.92 -13.59
N GLU A 72 -5.43 -16.97 -13.02
CA GLU A 72 -6.18 -15.77 -12.62
C GLU A 72 -5.60 -15.08 -11.37
N THR A 73 -4.92 -15.84 -10.51
CA THR A 73 -4.36 -15.39 -9.22
C THR A 73 -2.86 -15.65 -9.15
N ALA A 74 -2.13 -14.88 -8.33
CA ALA A 74 -0.71 -15.08 -8.09
C ALA A 74 -0.41 -16.51 -7.58
N LEU A 75 0.55 -17.19 -8.21
CA LEU A 75 0.94 -18.57 -7.88
C LEU A 75 2.24 -18.60 -7.10
N SER A 76 2.32 -19.42 -6.04
CA SER A 76 3.56 -19.63 -5.30
C SER A 76 4.59 -20.37 -6.18
N THR A 77 5.88 -20.14 -5.94
CA THR A 77 6.97 -20.80 -6.68
C THR A 77 6.90 -22.33 -6.61
N ARG A 78 6.45 -22.86 -5.47
CA ARG A 78 6.23 -24.31 -5.28
C ARG A 78 5.11 -24.84 -6.18
N LYS A 79 4.00 -24.10 -6.27
CA LYS A 79 2.86 -24.47 -7.13
C LYS A 79 3.23 -24.38 -8.60
N ILE A 80 4.00 -23.36 -8.99
CA ILE A 80 4.54 -23.22 -10.36
C ILE A 80 5.44 -24.40 -10.70
N ALA A 81 6.38 -24.75 -9.81
CA ALA A 81 7.28 -25.89 -10.03
C ALA A 81 6.50 -27.21 -10.22
N GLN A 82 5.47 -27.44 -9.40
CA GLN A 82 4.62 -28.62 -9.50
C GLN A 82 3.84 -28.67 -10.82
N LEU A 83 3.18 -27.58 -11.21
CA LEU A 83 2.35 -27.52 -12.43
C LEU A 83 3.19 -27.56 -13.71
N ALA A 84 4.36 -26.93 -13.70
CA ALA A 84 5.28 -26.90 -14.84
C ALA A 84 6.22 -28.12 -14.91
N THR A 85 6.05 -29.12 -14.02
CA THR A 85 6.89 -30.33 -13.95
C THR A 85 8.39 -30.02 -13.83
N LEU A 86 8.73 -29.07 -12.96
CA LEU A 86 10.11 -28.69 -12.65
C LEU A 86 10.63 -29.45 -11.43
N ALA A 87 11.95 -29.53 -11.29
CA ALA A 87 12.57 -30.26 -10.18
C ALA A 87 12.37 -29.54 -8.85
N ASN A 88 12.57 -28.22 -8.82
CA ASN A 88 12.61 -27.44 -7.58
C ASN A 88 12.00 -26.03 -7.72
N ALA A 89 11.62 -25.44 -6.58
CA ALA A 89 11.17 -24.05 -6.53
C ALA A 89 12.26 -23.03 -6.91
N ALA A 90 13.55 -23.40 -6.78
CA ALA A 90 14.67 -22.59 -7.25
C ALA A 90 14.73 -22.54 -8.78
N GLU A 91 14.58 -23.70 -9.44
CA GLU A 91 14.52 -23.79 -10.90
C GLU A 91 13.33 -22.97 -11.45
N ALA A 92 12.17 -23.01 -10.76
CA ALA A 92 11.03 -22.17 -11.16
C ALA A 92 11.35 -20.67 -11.14
N LYS A 93 12.11 -20.16 -10.15
CA LYS A 93 12.53 -18.76 -10.11
C LYS A 93 13.49 -18.43 -11.24
N GLU A 94 14.48 -19.30 -11.47
CA GLU A 94 15.43 -19.13 -12.56
C GLU A 94 14.74 -19.07 -13.91
N MET A 95 13.76 -19.96 -14.16
CA MET A 95 12.96 -19.94 -15.38
C MET A 95 12.15 -18.65 -15.51
N ILE A 96 11.56 -18.13 -14.43
CA ILE A 96 10.83 -16.86 -14.43
C ILE A 96 11.76 -15.70 -14.79
N ASP A 97 12.96 -15.65 -14.22
CA ASP A 97 13.94 -14.59 -14.49
C ASP A 97 14.39 -14.64 -15.96
N GLN A 98 14.68 -15.84 -16.49
CA GLN A 98 15.01 -16.03 -17.90
C GLN A 98 13.83 -15.64 -18.83
N ILE A 99 12.58 -15.95 -18.47
CA ILE A 99 11.40 -15.53 -19.23
C ILE A 99 11.28 -14.01 -19.21
N ASN A 100 11.46 -13.36 -18.06
CA ASN A 100 11.42 -11.90 -17.97
C ASN A 100 12.50 -11.26 -18.85
N HIS A 101 13.73 -11.75 -18.83
CA HIS A 101 14.79 -11.28 -19.73
C HIS A 101 14.40 -11.42 -21.22
N ALA A 102 13.80 -12.55 -21.60
CA ALA A 102 13.32 -12.77 -22.96
C ALA A 102 12.18 -11.82 -23.36
N LEU A 103 11.21 -11.59 -22.46
CA LEU A 103 10.09 -10.67 -22.69
C LEU A 103 10.57 -9.23 -22.82
N THR A 104 11.52 -8.81 -22.00
CA THR A 104 12.14 -7.47 -22.10
C THR A 104 12.92 -7.31 -23.39
N ALA A 105 13.73 -8.30 -23.78
CA ALA A 105 14.52 -8.22 -25.01
C ALA A 105 13.64 -8.14 -26.27
N THR A 106 12.48 -8.81 -26.26
CA THR A 106 11.52 -8.78 -27.37
C THR A 106 10.53 -7.61 -27.34
N ASN A 107 10.69 -6.64 -26.42
CA ASN A 107 9.75 -5.54 -26.20
C ASN A 107 8.29 -6.03 -26.05
N SER A 108 8.09 -7.17 -25.40
CA SER A 108 6.78 -7.78 -25.22
C SER A 108 5.88 -6.92 -24.32
N ALA A 109 4.57 -6.99 -24.55
CA ALA A 109 3.60 -6.27 -23.72
C ALA A 109 3.42 -6.86 -22.31
N PHE A 110 4.00 -8.03 -22.04
CA PHE A 110 3.84 -8.77 -20.79
C PHE A 110 5.11 -8.75 -19.95
N GLN A 111 4.94 -8.93 -18.65
CA GLN A 111 5.99 -9.11 -17.66
C GLN A 111 5.49 -10.02 -16.54
N ILE A 112 6.38 -10.79 -15.92
CA ILE A 112 6.04 -11.59 -14.74
C ILE A 112 6.54 -10.83 -13.51
N LYS A 113 5.62 -10.48 -12.62
CA LYS A 113 5.93 -9.79 -11.36
C LYS A 113 5.62 -10.66 -10.16
N ARG A 114 6.37 -10.44 -9.08
CA ARG A 114 6.08 -11.02 -7.78
C ARG A 114 5.02 -10.18 -7.08
N VAL A 115 3.88 -10.79 -6.79
CA VAL A 115 2.71 -10.16 -6.18
C VAL A 115 2.34 -10.92 -4.91
N ALA A 116 2.24 -10.22 -3.79
CA ALA A 116 2.10 -10.79 -2.46
C ALA A 116 3.12 -11.93 -2.23
N THR A 117 2.63 -13.15 -2.09
CA THR A 117 3.46 -14.35 -1.87
C THR A 117 3.81 -15.13 -3.15
N GLY A 118 3.30 -14.73 -4.31
CA GLY A 118 3.39 -15.48 -5.56
C GLY A 118 3.93 -14.68 -6.74
N TYR A 119 3.85 -15.26 -7.92
CA TYR A 119 4.17 -14.65 -9.21
C TYR A 119 2.92 -14.63 -10.08
N GLN A 120 2.77 -13.56 -10.85
CA GLN A 120 1.66 -13.37 -11.77
C GLN A 120 2.17 -12.70 -13.06
N MET A 121 1.62 -13.12 -14.19
CA MET A 121 1.84 -12.45 -15.47
C MET A 121 0.92 -11.23 -15.56
N MET A 122 1.50 -10.07 -15.85
CA MET A 122 0.79 -8.79 -15.96
C MET A 122 1.23 -8.05 -17.21
N THR A 123 0.41 -7.13 -17.68
CA THR A 123 0.80 -6.21 -18.76
C THR A 123 1.81 -5.18 -18.25
N GLN A 124 2.69 -4.71 -19.13
CA GLN A 124 3.62 -3.64 -18.80
C GLN A 124 2.88 -2.30 -18.57
N PRO A 125 3.34 -1.47 -17.62
CA PRO A 125 2.65 -0.23 -17.24
C PRO A 125 2.56 0.79 -18.38
N GLN A 126 3.48 0.76 -19.35
CA GLN A 126 3.48 1.64 -20.52
C GLN A 126 2.22 1.51 -21.38
N PHE A 127 1.57 0.33 -21.37
CA PHE A 127 0.34 0.08 -22.12
C PHE A 127 -0.94 0.43 -21.35
N SER A 128 -0.83 0.87 -20.09
CA SER A 128 -1.97 1.16 -19.22
C SER A 128 -2.95 2.18 -19.81
N PHE A 129 -2.45 3.26 -20.42
CA PHE A 129 -3.28 4.29 -21.04
C PHE A 129 -4.18 3.73 -22.15
N TRP A 130 -3.63 2.85 -22.98
CA TRP A 130 -4.39 2.21 -24.06
C TRP A 130 -5.37 1.18 -23.51
N LEU A 131 -4.93 0.32 -22.58
CA LEU A 131 -5.78 -0.70 -21.93
C LEU A 131 -6.93 -0.10 -21.11
N ASN A 132 -6.75 1.09 -20.54
CA ASN A 132 -7.81 1.78 -19.81
C ASN A 132 -9.02 2.10 -20.69
N LYS A 133 -8.84 2.33 -22.00
CA LYS A 133 -9.96 2.55 -22.93
C LYS A 133 -10.85 1.31 -23.05
N LEU A 134 -10.27 0.12 -22.98
CA LEU A 134 -11.01 -1.14 -22.99
C LEU A 134 -11.79 -1.34 -21.67
N HIS A 135 -11.18 -0.97 -20.54
CA HIS A 135 -11.74 -1.15 -19.20
C HIS A 135 -12.78 -0.09 -18.78
N GLN A 136 -12.95 1.01 -19.52
CA GLN A 136 -13.95 2.05 -19.20
C GLN A 136 -15.38 1.50 -19.07
N ARG A 137 -15.68 0.35 -19.69
CA ARG A 137 -16.96 -0.36 -19.57
C ARG A 137 -17.17 -1.07 -18.22
N GLN A 138 -16.13 -1.24 -17.39
CA GLN A 138 -16.12 -1.98 -16.12
C GLN A 138 -16.03 -1.07 -14.87
N ALA A 139 -16.35 0.23 -15.02
CA ALA A 139 -16.25 1.24 -13.97
C ALA A 139 -16.97 0.89 -12.65
N ALA A 140 -17.93 -0.03 -12.67
CA ALA A 140 -18.68 -0.50 -11.49
C ALA A 140 -17.83 -1.15 -10.38
N LEU A 141 -16.58 -1.57 -10.68
CA LEU A 141 -15.69 -2.17 -9.68
C LEU A 141 -14.78 -1.16 -8.97
N LYS A 142 -14.77 0.12 -9.39
CA LYS A 142 -13.91 1.15 -8.78
C LYS A 142 -14.41 1.51 -7.38
N LEU A 143 -13.46 1.71 -6.46
CA LEU A 143 -13.75 2.30 -5.15
C LEU A 143 -14.12 3.78 -5.34
N SER A 144 -15.08 4.26 -4.56
CA SER A 144 -15.39 5.69 -4.49
C SER A 144 -14.22 6.45 -3.86
N SER A 145 -14.11 7.77 -4.10
CA SER A 145 -13.05 8.59 -3.47
C SER A 145 -13.02 8.43 -1.94
N PRO A 146 -14.15 8.48 -1.22
CA PRO A 146 -14.15 8.30 0.24
C PRO A 146 -13.67 6.91 0.69
N ALA A 147 -14.01 5.85 -0.06
CA ALA A 147 -13.54 4.51 0.22
C ALA A 147 -12.03 4.37 -0.03
N MET A 148 -11.52 5.04 -1.06
CA MET A 148 -10.10 5.04 -1.38
C MET A 148 -9.26 5.77 -0.33
N GLU A 149 -9.73 6.94 0.13
CA GLU A 149 -9.10 7.68 1.24
C GLU A 149 -9.06 6.85 2.52
N THR A 150 -10.19 6.23 2.87
CA THR A 150 -10.29 5.38 4.06
C THR A 150 -9.33 4.19 3.96
N LEU A 151 -9.26 3.54 2.79
CA LEU A 151 -8.33 2.44 2.56
C LEU A 151 -6.87 2.91 2.69
N ALA A 152 -6.52 4.07 2.13
CA ALA A 152 -5.18 4.62 2.24
C ALA A 152 -4.78 4.82 3.72
N ILE A 153 -5.65 5.43 4.53
CA ILE A 153 -5.38 5.65 5.96
C ILE A 153 -5.14 4.32 6.68
N VAL A 154 -5.99 3.31 6.43
CA VAL A 154 -5.81 1.98 7.03
C VAL A 154 -4.47 1.37 6.64
N VAL A 155 -4.10 1.40 5.36
CA VAL A 155 -2.88 0.75 4.86
C VAL A 155 -1.59 1.44 5.36
N TYR A 156 -1.60 2.78 5.48
CA TYR A 156 -0.46 3.55 5.99
C TYR A 156 -0.38 3.58 7.51
N ARG A 157 -1.48 3.41 8.26
CA ARG A 157 -1.44 3.49 9.74
C ARG A 157 -1.83 2.22 10.47
N GLN A 158 -2.02 1.10 9.77
CA GLN A 158 -2.34 -0.18 10.39
C GLN A 158 -1.27 -0.59 11.43
N PRO A 159 -1.67 -1.21 12.55
CA PRO A 159 -3.05 -1.46 12.98
C PRO A 159 -3.69 -0.17 13.55
N ILE A 160 -4.91 0.16 13.10
CA ILE A 160 -5.62 1.40 13.45
C ILE A 160 -7.08 1.15 13.87
N THR A 161 -7.62 1.96 14.78
CA THR A 161 -9.02 1.85 15.22
C THR A 161 -9.98 2.66 14.34
N ARG A 162 -11.29 2.38 14.42
CA ARG A 162 -12.30 3.19 13.70
C ARG A 162 -12.27 4.66 14.13
N ALA A 163 -12.10 4.92 15.42
CA ALA A 163 -12.10 6.29 15.97
C ALA A 163 -10.93 7.11 15.42
N ASP A 164 -9.75 6.49 15.29
CA ASP A 164 -8.57 7.15 14.73
C ASP A 164 -8.73 7.47 13.24
N ILE A 165 -9.39 6.59 12.48
CA ILE A 165 -9.68 6.85 11.07
C ILE A 165 -10.62 8.06 10.94
N GLU A 166 -11.66 8.12 11.79
CA GLU A 166 -12.63 9.21 11.80
C GLU A 166 -11.99 10.53 12.26
N SER A 167 -11.03 10.50 13.20
CA SER A 167 -10.30 11.70 13.61
C SER A 167 -9.39 12.24 12.51
N ILE A 168 -8.76 11.38 11.72
CA ILE A 168 -7.93 11.79 10.57
C ILE A 168 -8.78 12.34 9.43
N ARG A 169 -9.91 11.70 9.10
CA ARG A 169 -10.79 12.14 7.99
C ARG A 169 -11.72 13.28 8.37
N GLY A 170 -12.02 13.47 9.65
CA GLY A 170 -13.01 14.43 10.15
C GLY A 170 -14.47 14.06 9.83
N VAL A 171 -14.73 12.87 9.27
CA VAL A 171 -16.07 12.39 8.89
C VAL A 171 -16.25 10.91 9.25
N GLN A 172 -17.51 10.49 9.42
CA GLN A 172 -17.84 9.10 9.74
C GLN A 172 -17.36 8.15 8.63
N SER A 173 -16.69 7.06 9.03
CA SER A 173 -16.03 6.13 8.10
C SER A 173 -16.52 4.68 8.26
N ALA A 174 -17.55 4.46 9.08
CA ALA A 174 -18.12 3.13 9.35
C ALA A 174 -18.62 2.42 8.08
N GLU A 175 -19.36 3.12 7.22
CA GLU A 175 -19.88 2.55 5.96
C GLU A 175 -18.76 2.20 4.98
N MET A 176 -17.74 3.05 4.88
CA MET A 176 -16.58 2.78 4.00
C MET A 176 -15.79 1.56 4.50
N LEU A 177 -15.58 1.44 5.82
CA LEU A 177 -14.93 0.27 6.41
C LEU A 177 -15.71 -1.01 6.13
N LYS A 178 -17.04 -0.99 6.26
CA LYS A 178 -17.90 -2.12 5.93
C LYS A 178 -17.74 -2.54 4.47
N GLN A 179 -17.82 -1.59 3.53
CA GLN A 179 -17.63 -1.85 2.09
C GLN A 179 -16.24 -2.41 1.77
N LEU A 180 -15.19 -1.91 2.43
CA LEU A 180 -13.83 -2.41 2.26
C LEU A 180 -13.66 -3.83 2.81
N MET A 181 -14.33 -4.16 3.91
CA MET A 181 -14.37 -5.51 4.47
C MET A 181 -15.15 -6.49 3.59
N GLU A 182 -16.31 -6.10 3.06
CA GLU A 182 -17.10 -6.92 2.12
C GLU A 182 -16.31 -7.27 0.86
N ARG A 183 -15.50 -6.32 0.37
CA ARG A 183 -14.59 -6.55 -0.77
C ARG A 183 -13.34 -7.35 -0.38
N GLY A 184 -13.10 -7.57 0.90
CA GLY A 184 -11.96 -8.31 1.44
C GLY A 184 -10.64 -7.55 1.35
N LEU A 185 -10.65 -6.22 1.25
CA LEU A 185 -9.45 -5.38 1.21
C LEU A 185 -8.91 -5.07 2.61
N VAL A 186 -9.81 -5.01 3.59
CA VAL A 186 -9.52 -4.76 5.01
C VAL A 186 -10.11 -5.90 5.85
N ARG A 187 -9.45 -6.24 6.95
CA ARG A 187 -9.90 -7.21 7.96
C ARG A 187 -9.69 -6.67 9.37
N ILE A 188 -10.29 -7.35 10.33
CA ILE A 188 -10.04 -7.10 11.75
C ILE A 188 -8.78 -7.89 12.14
N GLY A 189 -7.73 -7.19 12.58
CA GLY A 189 -6.46 -7.78 13.03
C GLY A 189 -6.45 -8.14 14.52
N GLY A 190 -7.36 -7.56 15.30
CA GLY A 190 -7.46 -7.79 16.74
C GLY A 190 -8.38 -6.79 17.43
N LYS A 191 -8.26 -6.69 18.75
CA LYS A 191 -8.87 -5.63 19.56
C LYS A 191 -7.77 -4.88 20.28
N ASP A 192 -7.95 -3.58 20.43
CA ASP A 192 -7.06 -2.75 21.23
C ASP A 192 -7.36 -2.94 22.72
N ASP A 193 -6.37 -2.71 23.58
CA ASP A 193 -6.49 -2.85 25.05
C ASP A 193 -6.96 -1.56 25.75
N SER A 194 -7.21 -0.50 24.98
CA SER A 194 -7.80 0.74 25.46
C SER A 194 -9.27 0.59 25.93
N LEU A 195 -9.78 1.61 26.61
CA LEU A 195 -11.13 1.63 27.15
C LEU A 195 -12.18 1.38 26.05
N GLY A 196 -13.02 0.37 26.25
CA GLY A 196 -14.03 -0.05 25.28
C GLY A 196 -13.57 -1.10 24.26
N ARG A 197 -12.28 -1.49 24.29
CA ARG A 197 -11.67 -2.55 23.45
C ARG A 197 -12.09 -2.48 21.97
N PRO A 198 -11.82 -1.35 21.28
CA PRO A 198 -12.21 -1.17 19.89
C PRO A 198 -11.49 -2.17 18.97
N PHE A 199 -12.10 -2.47 17.82
CA PHE A 199 -11.48 -3.33 16.80
C PHE A 199 -10.34 -2.61 16.08
N LEU A 200 -9.25 -3.34 15.83
CA LEU A 200 -8.12 -2.91 15.02
C LEU A 200 -8.27 -3.40 13.58
N TYR A 201 -8.11 -2.50 12.62
CA TYR A 201 -8.23 -2.78 11.20
C TYR A 201 -6.86 -2.86 10.53
N GLU A 202 -6.73 -3.81 9.61
CA GLU A 202 -5.52 -4.08 8.82
C GLU A 202 -5.88 -4.41 7.37
N SER A 203 -4.96 -4.18 6.45
CA SER A 203 -5.07 -4.66 5.08
C SER A 203 -4.91 -6.17 4.97
N THR A 204 -5.40 -6.73 3.86
CA THR A 204 -5.35 -8.18 3.58
C THR A 204 -4.33 -8.53 2.50
N ARG A 205 -4.11 -9.84 2.27
CA ARG A 205 -3.32 -10.30 1.11
C ARG A 205 -3.98 -9.96 -0.22
N LYS A 206 -5.31 -9.95 -0.27
CA LYS A 206 -6.08 -9.57 -1.45
C LYS A 206 -5.82 -8.11 -1.85
N PHE A 207 -5.58 -7.23 -0.89
CA PHE A 207 -5.10 -5.88 -1.17
C PHE A 207 -3.78 -5.93 -1.94
N LEU A 208 -2.77 -6.64 -1.43
CA LEU A 208 -1.48 -6.76 -2.12
C LEU A 208 -1.61 -7.35 -3.53
N GLU A 209 -2.50 -8.32 -3.71
CA GLU A 209 -2.81 -8.92 -5.01
C GLU A 209 -3.40 -7.92 -6.01
N ILE A 210 -4.44 -7.19 -5.60
CA ILE A 210 -5.12 -6.21 -6.47
C ILE A 210 -4.18 -5.04 -6.83
N PHE A 211 -3.36 -4.59 -5.88
CA PHE A 211 -2.43 -3.50 -6.10
C PHE A 211 -1.09 -3.95 -6.71
N GLY A 212 -0.90 -5.26 -6.94
CA GLY A 212 0.31 -5.80 -7.56
C GLY A 212 1.58 -5.62 -6.72
N LEU A 213 1.45 -5.51 -5.39
CA LEU A 213 2.54 -5.22 -4.46
C LEU A 213 3.09 -6.52 -3.87
N LYS A 214 4.40 -6.60 -3.65
CA LYS A 214 5.02 -7.74 -2.97
C LYS A 214 4.76 -7.70 -1.46
N ASN A 215 5.08 -6.56 -0.86
CA ASN A 215 4.97 -6.29 0.56
C ASN A 215 4.35 -4.90 0.75
N LEU A 216 3.94 -4.60 1.97
CA LEU A 216 3.41 -3.29 2.31
C LEU A 216 4.47 -2.17 2.27
N ASP A 217 5.76 -2.51 2.35
CA ASP A 217 6.86 -1.52 2.32
C ASP A 217 7.13 -1.02 0.89
N ASP A 218 6.57 -1.68 -0.13
CA ASP A 218 6.62 -1.27 -1.53
C ASP A 218 5.60 -0.14 -1.84
N LEU A 219 4.91 0.36 -0.81
CA LEU A 219 4.00 1.48 -0.94
C LEU A 219 4.77 2.80 -1.11
N PRO A 220 4.31 3.70 -2.00
CA PRO A 220 4.95 4.99 -2.17
C PRO A 220 4.87 5.78 -0.86
N MET A 221 5.99 6.37 -0.42
CA MET A 221 6.03 7.17 0.82
C MET A 221 5.66 6.38 2.09
N GLY A 222 5.80 5.04 2.08
CA GLY A 222 5.54 4.21 3.24
C GLY A 222 6.33 4.67 4.48
N ASP A 223 7.61 5.00 4.29
CA ASP A 223 8.52 5.36 5.38
C ASP A 223 8.11 6.63 6.13
N THR A 224 7.54 7.62 5.44
CA THR A 224 7.14 8.89 6.07
C THR A 224 5.75 8.81 6.69
N LEU A 225 4.82 8.08 6.07
CA LEU A 225 3.42 8.03 6.48
C LEU A 225 3.12 6.94 7.52
N ARG A 226 3.96 5.90 7.62
CA ARG A 226 3.81 4.80 8.60
C ARG A 226 4.32 5.10 10.00
N ILE A 227 5.02 6.20 10.21
CA ILE A 227 5.56 6.56 11.53
C ILE A 227 4.41 6.75 12.52
N ARG A 228 4.37 5.95 13.59
CA ARG A 228 3.38 6.14 14.66
C ARG A 228 3.74 7.42 15.42
N PRO A 229 2.78 8.32 15.75
CA PRO A 229 3.09 9.52 16.54
C PRO A 229 3.75 9.23 17.90
N GLU A 230 3.59 8.01 18.44
CA GLU A 230 4.26 7.60 19.68
C GLU A 230 5.77 7.34 19.51
N GLN A 231 6.24 6.96 18.32
CA GLN A 231 7.66 6.74 18.04
C GLN A 231 8.43 8.08 17.91
N LYS A 232 7.76 9.16 17.47
CA LYS A 232 8.35 10.51 17.49
C LYS A 232 8.62 11.01 18.91
N LYS A 233 7.71 10.75 19.86
CA LYS A 233 7.90 11.15 21.27
C LYS A 233 9.08 10.46 21.95
N GLN A 234 9.46 9.26 21.51
CA GLN A 234 10.63 8.55 22.03
C GLN A 234 11.93 8.93 21.30
N ALA A 235 11.87 9.18 19.99
CA ALA A 235 13.01 9.67 19.22
C ALA A 235 13.45 11.09 19.66
N GLU A 236 12.50 12.00 19.88
CA GLU A 236 12.79 13.37 20.34
C GLU A 236 13.24 13.43 21.82
N LYS A 237 12.86 12.44 22.66
CA LYS A 237 13.33 12.34 24.05
C LYS A 237 14.76 11.79 24.19
N THR A 238 15.22 10.99 23.23
CA THR A 238 16.56 10.37 23.31
C THR A 238 17.66 11.38 22.94
N GLU A 239 17.33 12.40 22.13
CA GLU A 239 18.28 13.43 21.73
C GLU A 239 18.43 14.57 22.77
N SER A 240 17.44 14.81 23.63
CA SER A 240 17.52 15.90 24.63
C SER A 240 18.24 15.55 25.94
N GLU A 241 18.51 14.27 26.22
CA GLU A 241 19.14 13.83 27.47
C GLU A 241 20.66 13.59 27.34
N THR A 242 21.26 13.72 26.15
CA THR A 242 22.71 13.43 25.95
C THR A 242 23.61 14.67 25.95
N GLU A 243 23.07 15.90 26.00
CA GLU A 243 23.87 17.13 25.83
C GLU A 243 24.12 17.97 27.10
N VAL A 244 23.81 17.47 28.31
CA VAL A 244 24.06 18.23 29.56
C VAL A 244 24.84 17.41 30.60
N GLU A 245 26.02 16.88 30.23
CA GLU A 245 27.05 16.54 31.24
C GLU A 245 28.45 16.41 30.58
N ALA A 246 29.01 17.53 30.15
CA ALA A 246 30.43 17.64 29.84
C ALA A 246 30.92 19.06 30.14
N VAL A 247 31.21 19.33 31.41
CA VAL A 247 32.11 20.43 31.82
C VAL A 247 33.28 19.80 32.58
N THR A 248 34.47 20.18 32.13
CA THR A 248 35.80 19.62 32.39
C THR A 248 36.31 19.81 33.83
N PRO A 249 37.27 18.98 34.28
CA PRO A 249 37.93 19.04 35.59
C PRO A 249 39.20 19.92 35.57
N GLU A 250 39.88 19.98 36.75
CA GLU A 250 41.14 20.66 37.15
C GLU A 250 40.89 21.90 38.07
N ASP A 251 41.43 22.07 39.28
CA ASP A 251 42.50 21.39 40.03
C ASP A 251 42.52 21.81 41.53
N GLU A 252 43.21 21.00 42.36
CA GLU A 252 43.88 21.26 43.68
C GLU A 252 43.15 21.48 45.03
N ILE A 253 43.07 20.38 45.80
CA ILE A 253 43.70 20.06 47.12
C ILE A 253 43.80 21.12 48.27
N ALA A 254 43.30 20.68 49.44
CA ALA A 254 43.83 20.76 50.83
C ALA A 254 43.08 21.55 51.93
N LEU A 255 42.75 20.78 53.00
CA LEU A 255 42.62 21.11 54.44
C LEU A 255 41.35 21.91 54.84
N GLU A 256 40.61 21.64 55.92
CA GLU A 256 40.83 20.86 57.15
C GLU A 256 39.48 20.78 57.92
N SER A 257 39.19 19.63 58.58
CA SER A 257 38.49 19.49 59.89
C SER A 257 37.05 20.04 60.04
N ASP A 258 36.10 19.52 60.85
CA ASP A 258 35.96 18.40 61.77
C ASP A 258 34.46 18.33 62.14
N SER A 259 34.01 17.19 62.69
CA SER A 259 32.87 17.02 63.64
C SER A 259 31.42 17.26 63.15
N VAL A 260 30.37 16.47 63.49
CA VAL A 260 30.16 15.37 64.45
C VAL A 260 28.75 14.76 64.23
N LYS A 261 28.63 13.41 64.38
CA LYS A 261 27.52 12.53 64.88
C LYS A 261 26.07 12.72 64.33
N GLU A 262 25.23 11.70 64.18
CA GLU A 262 24.96 10.55 65.06
C GLU A 262 24.11 9.46 64.37
N ALA A 263 24.20 8.24 64.90
CA ALA A 263 23.57 6.98 64.50
C ALA A 263 22.02 7.01 64.59
N SER A 264 21.26 6.13 63.91
CA SER A 264 21.09 4.73 64.35
C SER A 264 20.13 3.97 63.42
N ALA A 265 20.43 2.68 63.25
CA ALA A 265 19.51 1.66 62.77
C ALA A 265 18.65 1.13 63.93
N ASP A 266 17.41 0.70 63.68
CA ASP A 266 16.97 -0.64 64.10
C ASP A 266 15.64 -1.05 63.43
N THR A 267 15.51 -2.35 63.13
CA THR A 267 14.31 -3.04 62.64
C THR A 267 13.53 -3.59 63.87
N PRO A 268 12.28 -4.08 63.80
CA PRO A 268 12.04 -5.45 63.32
C PRO A 268 10.66 -5.69 62.65
N LYS A 269 10.59 -6.90 62.10
CA LYS A 269 9.54 -7.56 61.33
C LYS A 269 8.99 -8.70 62.20
N GLU A 270 7.67 -8.80 62.35
CA GLU A 270 6.90 -9.96 62.86
C GLU A 270 5.63 -9.99 61.97
N THR A 271 5.33 -10.97 61.10
CA THR A 271 4.98 -12.40 61.28
C THR A 271 4.02 -12.67 62.43
N ASP A 272 2.78 -13.01 62.12
CA ASP A 272 2.29 -14.34 62.50
C ASP A 272 1.19 -14.83 61.57
N ASP A 273 1.36 -16.07 61.15
CA ASP A 273 0.38 -16.91 60.47
C ASP A 273 -0.61 -17.44 61.52
N THR A 274 -1.82 -17.81 61.11
CA THR A 274 -2.47 -18.95 61.76
C THR A 274 -3.48 -19.62 60.85
N GLU A 275 -3.32 -20.94 60.84
CA GLU A 275 -3.99 -21.97 60.09
C GLU A 275 -5.46 -22.16 60.50
N ASN A 276 -6.23 -22.81 59.63
CA ASN A 276 -7.18 -23.90 59.92
C ASN A 276 -7.88 -24.24 58.59
N GLU A 277 -7.50 -25.33 57.94
CA GLU A 277 -7.98 -26.71 58.15
C GLU A 277 -9.44 -26.94 57.74
N ASP A 278 -9.54 -27.92 56.83
CA ASP A 278 -10.62 -28.86 56.59
C ASP A 278 -11.93 -28.39 55.94
N LEU A 279 -12.24 -29.02 54.80
CA LEU A 279 -13.29 -30.05 54.79
C LEU A 279 -13.19 -30.95 53.55
N SER A 280 -13.26 -32.23 53.86
CA SER A 280 -13.14 -33.43 53.05
C SER A 280 -14.36 -33.76 52.18
N ALA A 281 -14.06 -34.50 51.10
CA ALA A 281 -14.78 -35.67 50.58
C ALA A 281 -16.22 -35.51 50.03
N ALA A 282 -16.37 -35.75 48.72
CA ALA A 282 -17.03 -36.94 48.14
C ALA A 282 -16.95 -36.89 46.61
#